data_AF-A0A4Q5QW09-F1
#
_entry.id   AF-A0A4Q5QW09-F1
#
_cell.length_a   1.000
_cell.length_b   1.000
_cell.length_c   1.000
_cell.angle_alpha   90.00
_cell.angle_beta   90.00
_cell.angle_gamma   90.00
#
_symmetry.space_group_name_H-M   'P 1'
#
loop_
_entity.id
_entity.type
_entity.pdbx_description
1 polymer ?
#
loop_
_entity_poly.entity_id
_entity_poly.type
_entity_poly.pdbx_seq_one_letter_code
_entity_poly.pdbx_strand_id
1 'polypeptide(L)'
;MFAPAGQNNLYTTNVEGFFAAQQAHMQAMLPENGTLITVNEYGTPQLPKGAERIYSEPKQGDVVGHFVDERSGEIQTVAFRLPAPKVKAATTGSADAHGLPDQGTPADDVVVKIRPDVTQKGQAMIGDYRTDALHLALNDDAIALDTLLGIAVLALAGKNVSVQSPGGYNDPSRLQIMTAICEGGVLSTDTAAIHLAARTMLKAVLSCRTNHTDSGIVARVAGDALCANKHLPHMGSEEFVACLSRGALEVAAKGENVALGVRVKDTRAALVKQTDGSVWQFRGARFELTGQEFAAGTHEYRYNRADGTGVGTLDDDEGGRELDGETEGGTQDAEPGKRSDETASTDGSNPEEVLDQDIAA
;
A
#
# COMPACT_ATOMS: atom_id res chain seq x y z
N MET A 1 27.46 -30.52 26.89
CA MET A 1 26.18 -31.25 26.74
C MET A 1 26.49 -32.73 26.68
N PHE A 2 25.91 -33.52 27.57
CA PHE A 2 26.09 -34.98 27.60
C PHE A 2 24.80 -35.62 27.07
N ALA A 3 24.84 -36.19 25.86
CA ALA A 3 23.75 -37.00 25.32
C ALA A 3 24.33 -38.30 24.71
N PRO A 4 23.55 -39.41 24.68
CA PRO A 4 24.01 -40.71 24.19
C PRO A 4 24.37 -40.70 22.71
N ALA A 5 25.30 -41.58 22.31
CA ALA A 5 25.81 -41.65 20.94
C ALA A 5 24.72 -42.00 19.92
N GLY A 6 24.63 -41.22 18.84
CA GLY A 6 23.75 -41.48 17.69
C GLY A 6 22.59 -40.50 17.50
N GLN A 7 22.38 -39.53 18.40
CA GLN A 7 21.40 -38.46 18.20
C GLN A 7 22.07 -37.20 17.63
N ASN A 8 21.36 -36.50 16.74
CA ASN A 8 21.82 -35.27 16.12
C ASN A 8 21.67 -34.11 17.12
N ASN A 9 22.80 -33.61 17.63
CA ASN A 9 22.85 -32.61 18.71
C ASN A 9 22.50 -31.18 18.25
N LEU A 10 22.14 -30.99 16.98
CA LEU A 10 21.74 -29.70 16.43
C LEU A 10 20.31 -29.31 16.81
N TYR A 11 19.49 -30.26 17.26
CA TYR A 11 18.08 -30.05 17.58
C TYR A 11 17.70 -30.74 18.89
N THR A 12 16.87 -30.08 19.69
CA THR A 12 16.31 -30.63 20.93
C THR A 12 14.81 -30.85 20.76
N THR A 13 14.32 -32.01 21.17
CA THR A 13 12.87 -32.29 21.27
C THR A 13 12.32 -31.92 22.65
N ASN A 14 13.20 -31.68 23.63
CA ASN A 14 12.83 -31.18 24.94
C ASN A 14 12.87 -29.65 24.93
N VAL A 15 11.79 -29.08 24.41
CA VAL A 15 11.59 -27.63 24.26
C VAL A 15 11.56 -26.95 25.63
N GLU A 16 10.82 -27.51 26.59
CA GLU A 16 10.72 -26.98 27.96
C GLU A 16 12.08 -26.96 28.68
N GLY A 17 12.86 -28.03 28.56
CA GLY A 17 14.20 -28.12 29.13
C GLY A 17 15.19 -27.15 28.49
N PHE A 18 15.03 -26.85 27.20
CA PHE A 18 15.86 -25.87 26.49
C PHE A 18 15.56 -24.44 26.95
N PHE A 19 14.28 -24.06 27.03
CA PHE A 19 13.88 -22.75 27.56
C PHE A 19 14.24 -22.59 29.03
N ALA A 20 14.06 -23.63 29.86
CA ALA A 20 14.48 -23.61 31.26
C ALA A 20 16.01 -23.47 31.40
N ALA A 21 16.79 -24.14 30.55
CA ALA A 21 18.24 -24.00 30.53
C ALA A 21 18.69 -22.61 30.07
N GLN A 22 18.01 -22.00 29.09
CA GLN A 22 18.29 -20.64 28.65
C GLN A 22 17.95 -19.60 29.72
N GLN A 23 16.81 -19.75 30.39
CA GLN A 23 16.41 -18.86 31.47
C GLN A 23 17.35 -18.98 32.67
N ALA A 24 17.77 -20.21 33.02
CA ALA A 24 18.79 -20.44 34.05
C ALA A 24 20.17 -19.88 33.65
N HIS A 25 20.55 -20.00 32.38
CA HIS A 25 21.79 -19.41 31.86
C HIS A 25 21.76 -17.89 31.89
N MET A 26 20.64 -17.27 31.51
CA MET A 26 20.44 -15.82 31.62
C MET A 26 20.52 -15.36 33.07
N GLN A 27 19.85 -16.04 34.00
CA GLN A 27 19.92 -15.71 35.43
C GLN A 27 21.35 -15.82 36.00
N ALA A 28 22.15 -16.77 35.50
CA ALA A 28 23.54 -16.96 35.93
C ALA A 28 24.54 -16.00 35.27
N MET A 29 24.25 -15.49 34.06
CA MET A 29 25.15 -14.69 33.21
C MET A 29 24.60 -13.28 32.93
N LEU A 30 23.91 -12.68 33.91
CA LEU A 30 23.40 -11.32 33.79
C LEU A 30 24.56 -10.30 33.96
N PRO A 31 24.82 -9.39 33.00
CA PRO A 31 25.79 -8.32 33.18
C PRO A 31 25.33 -7.34 34.28
N GLU A 32 26.24 -6.57 34.89
CA GLU A 32 25.93 -5.66 36.03
C GLU A 32 24.82 -4.63 35.73
N ASN A 33 24.53 -4.34 34.45
CA ASN A 33 23.44 -3.45 33.99
C ASN A 33 22.30 -4.21 33.29
N GLY A 34 22.23 -5.54 33.45
CA GLY A 34 21.28 -6.43 32.82
C GLY A 34 19.98 -6.59 33.63
N THR A 35 18.82 -6.62 32.97
CA THR A 35 17.53 -6.96 33.62
C THR A 35 16.76 -7.94 32.74
N LEU A 36 16.08 -8.92 33.36
CA LEU A 36 15.20 -9.84 32.64
C LEU A 36 13.89 -9.15 32.30
N ILE A 37 13.51 -9.17 31.02
CA ILE A 37 12.27 -8.57 30.53
C ILE A 37 11.32 -9.67 30.07
N THR A 38 10.05 -9.56 30.45
CA THR A 38 9.00 -10.46 29.97
C THR A 38 8.56 -10.05 28.57
N VAL A 39 8.27 -11.04 27.74
CA VAL A 39 7.75 -10.84 26.38
C VAL A 39 6.23 -10.83 26.45
N ASN A 40 5.55 -10.03 25.62
CA ASN A 40 4.10 -10.11 25.47
C ASN A 40 3.68 -11.21 24.48
N GLU A 41 2.38 -11.47 24.37
CA GLU A 41 1.78 -12.50 23.49
C GLU A 41 2.17 -12.38 22.00
N TYR A 42 2.74 -11.25 21.58
CA TYR A 42 3.21 -10.98 20.21
C TYR A 42 4.73 -11.05 20.05
N GLY A 43 5.47 -11.58 21.02
CA GLY A 43 6.93 -11.70 20.91
C GLY A 43 7.70 -10.38 21.13
N THR A 44 7.05 -9.32 21.60
CA THR A 44 7.70 -8.01 21.84
C THR A 44 8.08 -7.81 23.31
N PRO A 45 9.26 -7.25 23.61
CA PRO A 45 9.73 -7.06 24.97
C PRO A 45 8.91 -6.01 25.71
N GLN A 46 8.34 -6.38 26.85
CA GLN A 46 7.53 -5.49 27.67
C GLN A 46 8.42 -4.61 28.55
N LEU A 47 8.80 -3.44 28.02
CA LEU A 47 9.61 -2.48 28.75
C LEU A 47 8.86 -1.93 29.98
N PRO A 48 9.56 -1.63 31.10
CA PRO A 48 8.95 -0.99 32.27
C PRO A 48 8.22 0.30 31.90
N LYS A 49 7.06 0.56 32.52
CA LYS A 49 6.22 1.72 32.19
C LYS A 49 7.02 3.04 32.27
N GLY A 50 7.12 3.73 31.13
CA GLY A 50 7.84 5.01 31.01
C GLY A 50 9.29 4.89 30.57
N ALA A 51 9.79 3.68 30.29
CA ALA A 51 11.10 3.46 29.71
C ALA A 51 11.13 3.77 28.19
N GLU A 52 12.19 4.42 27.73
CA GLU A 52 12.43 4.69 26.31
C GLU A 52 13.40 3.66 25.73
N ARG A 53 13.03 3.04 24.61
CA ARG A 53 13.86 2.05 23.91
C ARG A 53 14.98 2.76 23.14
N ILE A 54 16.21 2.29 23.32
CA ILE A 54 17.39 2.85 22.67
C ILE A 54 17.85 1.89 21.56
N TYR A 55 18.05 2.44 20.37
CA TYR A 55 18.51 1.70 19.18
C TYR A 55 20.00 1.93 18.87
N SER A 56 20.68 2.80 19.63
CA SER A 56 22.13 3.04 19.55
C SER A 56 22.89 2.25 20.64
N GLU A 57 24.22 2.26 20.59
CA GLU A 57 25.05 1.65 21.65
C GLU A 57 24.68 2.19 23.05
N PRO A 58 24.57 1.33 24.08
CA PRO A 58 24.19 1.74 25.43
C PRO A 58 25.21 2.72 26.03
N LYS A 59 24.73 3.84 26.59
CA LYS A 59 25.56 4.82 27.32
C LYS A 59 25.45 4.60 28.83
N GLN A 60 26.35 5.22 29.59
CA GLN A 60 26.34 5.17 31.07
C GLN A 60 25.00 5.69 31.60
N GLY A 61 24.20 4.82 32.22
CA GLY A 61 22.84 5.10 32.70
C GLY A 61 21.71 4.36 31.96
N ASP A 62 22.04 3.63 30.89
CA ASP A 62 21.11 2.77 30.15
C ASP A 62 21.10 1.34 30.73
N VAL A 63 19.93 0.71 30.78
CA VAL A 63 19.74 -0.66 31.25
C VAL A 63 19.60 -1.59 30.05
N VAL A 64 20.22 -2.76 30.09
CA VAL A 64 20.13 -3.75 29.01
C VAL A 64 19.16 -4.86 29.43
N GLY A 65 18.03 -4.92 28.76
CA GLY A 65 17.05 -5.98 28.86
C GLY A 65 17.47 -7.23 28.10
N HIS A 66 17.40 -8.40 28.72
CA HIS A 66 17.55 -9.69 28.05
C HIS A 66 16.22 -10.45 28.13
N PHE A 67 15.76 -11.01 27.02
CA PHE A 67 14.58 -11.88 26.96
C PHE A 67 14.81 -13.05 26.01
N VAL A 68 14.05 -14.14 26.18
CA VAL A 68 14.06 -15.26 25.25
C VAL A 68 12.89 -15.09 24.28
N ASP A 69 13.16 -15.10 22.98
CA ASP A 69 12.11 -15.13 21.96
C ASP A 69 11.43 -16.51 21.97
N GLU A 70 10.13 -16.54 22.25
CA GLU A 70 9.35 -17.78 22.38
C GLU A 70 9.27 -18.58 21.06
N ARG A 71 9.52 -17.94 19.91
CA ARG A 71 9.45 -18.58 18.59
C ARG A 71 10.78 -19.15 18.13
N SER A 72 11.90 -18.47 18.40
CA SER A 72 13.23 -18.91 17.98
C SER A 72 14.03 -19.60 19.08
N GLY A 73 13.67 -19.38 20.35
CA GLY A 73 14.49 -19.80 21.47
C GLY A 73 15.85 -19.11 21.48
N GLU A 74 15.96 -17.88 20.97
CA GLU A 74 17.19 -17.10 21.04
C GLU A 74 17.08 -16.02 22.13
N ILE A 75 18.20 -15.75 22.81
CA ILE A 75 18.31 -14.66 23.78
C ILE A 75 18.47 -13.36 22.99
N GLN A 76 17.46 -12.50 23.03
CA GLN A 76 17.49 -11.17 22.44
C GLN A 76 17.77 -10.09 23.49
N THR A 77 18.47 -9.03 23.05
CA THR A 77 18.90 -7.93 23.90
C THR A 77 18.30 -6.61 23.45
N VAL A 78 17.85 -5.79 24.41
CA VAL A 78 17.30 -4.47 24.17
C VAL A 78 17.80 -3.49 25.21
N ALA A 79 18.44 -2.40 24.77
CA ALA A 79 18.80 -1.30 25.65
C ALA A 79 17.59 -0.37 25.88
N PHE A 80 17.36 0.04 27.12
CA PHE A 80 16.31 0.99 27.48
C PHE A 80 16.75 1.92 28.62
N ARG A 81 16.21 3.14 28.65
CA ARG A 81 16.49 4.13 29.70
C ARG A 81 15.28 4.30 30.60
N LEU A 82 15.49 4.18 31.93
CA LEU A 82 14.47 4.44 32.94
C LEU A 82 14.28 5.95 33.13
N PRO A 83 13.03 6.44 33.27
CA PRO A 83 12.78 7.86 33.48
C PRO A 83 13.28 8.31 34.86
N ALA A 84 13.94 9.47 34.94
CA ALA A 84 14.41 10.03 36.21
C ALA A 84 13.27 10.18 37.23
N PRO A 85 13.46 9.79 38.51
CA PRO A 85 12.40 9.82 39.51
C PRO A 85 12.00 11.27 39.81
N LYS A 86 10.74 11.63 39.50
CA LYS A 86 10.15 12.89 39.96
C LYS A 86 10.03 12.84 41.48
N VAL A 87 10.78 13.71 42.15
CA VAL A 87 10.64 13.99 43.58
C VAL A 87 9.19 14.41 43.83
N LYS A 88 8.42 13.57 44.52
CA LYS A 88 7.10 13.93 45.01
C LYS A 88 7.30 14.78 46.26
N ALA A 89 7.13 16.10 46.14
CA ALA A 89 6.97 16.94 47.31
C ALA A 89 5.64 16.58 47.99
N ALA A 90 5.72 16.01 49.19
CA ALA A 90 4.75 16.27 50.24
C ALA A 90 4.72 17.81 50.45
N THR A 91 3.64 18.48 50.82
CA THR A 91 2.81 18.23 52.01
C THR A 91 1.63 19.21 51.94
N THR A 92 0.49 18.82 52.49
CA THR A 92 -0.47 19.61 53.29
C THR A 92 -0.49 21.14 53.16
N GLY A 93 -1.69 21.68 52.92
CA GLY A 93 -2.01 23.06 53.24
C GLY A 93 -3.49 23.24 53.53
N SER A 94 -3.84 23.39 54.80
CA SER A 94 -5.07 24.02 55.26
C SER A 94 -4.69 25.18 56.17
N ALA A 95 -5.39 26.30 55.99
CA ALA A 95 -5.49 27.50 56.84
C ALA A 95 -4.35 28.55 56.81
N ASP A 96 -4.75 29.72 56.31
CA ASP A 96 -4.66 31.07 56.92
C ASP A 96 -3.36 31.89 56.95
N ALA A 97 -3.48 33.03 56.25
CA ALA A 97 -3.24 34.42 56.66
C ALA A 97 -1.83 34.96 57.03
N HIS A 98 -1.49 36.03 56.29
CA HIS A 98 -0.65 37.19 56.60
C HIS A 98 0.89 37.05 56.71
N GLY A 99 1.58 37.77 55.82
CA GLY A 99 2.95 38.26 56.02
C GLY A 99 3.70 38.52 54.71
N LEU A 100 3.78 39.78 54.28
CA LEU A 100 4.83 40.29 53.37
C LEU A 100 6.06 40.73 54.21
N PRO A 101 7.23 41.02 53.62
CA PRO A 101 7.94 40.36 52.52
C PRO A 101 9.44 40.13 52.87
N ASP A 102 10.16 39.27 52.16
CA ASP A 102 11.61 39.48 51.98
C ASP A 102 12.15 38.81 50.71
N GLN A 103 13.19 39.45 50.17
CA GLN A 103 13.69 39.41 48.81
C GLN A 103 14.46 38.14 48.44
N GLY A 104 14.53 37.89 47.13
CA GLY A 104 15.81 37.57 46.51
C GLY A 104 15.80 36.45 45.47
N THR A 105 16.14 36.83 44.24
CA THR A 105 16.72 36.04 43.15
C THR A 105 15.80 35.19 42.25
N PRO A 106 16.16 35.06 40.95
CA PRO A 106 15.29 35.33 39.82
C PRO A 106 14.54 34.10 39.32
N ALA A 107 13.46 34.39 38.59
CA ALA A 107 12.55 33.45 37.96
C ALA A 107 13.26 32.28 37.26
N ASP A 108 13.29 31.13 37.92
CA ASP A 108 13.35 29.85 37.24
C ASP A 108 11.95 29.62 36.68
N ASP A 109 11.85 29.54 35.35
CA ASP A 109 10.60 29.35 34.63
C ASP A 109 9.88 28.11 35.15
N VAL A 110 8.93 28.34 36.06
CA VAL A 110 7.87 27.38 36.35
C VAL A 110 7.11 27.23 35.05
N VAL A 111 7.47 26.23 34.24
CA VAL A 111 6.65 25.78 33.12
C VAL A 111 5.39 25.21 33.74
N VAL A 112 4.44 26.09 34.03
CA VAL A 112 3.09 25.75 34.43
C VAL A 112 2.56 24.91 33.28
N LYS A 113 2.34 23.62 33.52
CA LYS A 113 1.57 22.79 32.59
C LYS A 113 0.15 23.33 32.59
N ILE A 114 -0.11 24.27 31.69
CA ILE A 114 -1.44 24.81 31.43
C ILE A 114 -2.31 23.60 31.08
N ARG A 115 -3.37 23.40 31.85
CA ARG A 115 -4.36 22.35 31.54
C ARG A 115 -4.99 22.73 30.21
N PRO A 116 -5.14 21.79 29.26
CA PRO A 116 -5.86 22.06 28.02
C PRO A 116 -7.24 22.63 28.33
N ASP A 117 -7.69 23.60 27.53
CA ASP A 117 -8.99 24.27 27.71
C ASP A 117 -10.17 23.28 27.63
N VAL A 118 -9.96 22.17 26.91
CA VAL A 118 -10.97 21.14 26.67
C VAL A 118 -10.43 19.78 27.09
N THR A 119 -11.27 19.01 27.78
CA THR A 119 -10.95 17.63 28.16
C THR A 119 -10.78 16.73 26.94
N GLN A 120 -10.12 15.58 27.09
CA GLN A 120 -10.01 14.58 26.02
C GLN A 120 -11.39 14.17 25.47
N LYS A 121 -12.38 13.96 26.35
CA LYS A 121 -13.77 13.67 25.94
C LYS A 121 -14.38 14.83 25.15
N GLY A 122 -14.11 16.07 25.57
CA GLY A 122 -14.54 17.25 24.83
C GLY A 122 -13.91 17.35 23.43
N GLN A 123 -12.63 17.03 23.29
CA GLN A 123 -11.96 17.00 21.97
C GLN A 123 -12.54 15.92 21.06
N ALA A 124 -12.88 14.74 21.59
CA ALA A 124 -13.57 13.71 20.82
C ALA A 124 -14.93 14.21 20.29
N MET A 125 -15.77 14.77 21.17
CA MET A 125 -17.07 15.33 20.76
C MET A 125 -16.93 16.45 19.72
N ILE A 126 -15.92 17.32 19.84
CA ILE A 126 -15.63 18.35 18.83
C ILE A 126 -15.28 17.71 17.47
N GLY A 127 -14.51 16.61 17.48
CA GLY A 127 -14.20 15.84 16.28
C GLY A 127 -15.44 15.30 15.59
N ASP A 128 -16.34 14.69 16.36
CA ASP A 128 -17.62 14.15 15.86
C ASP A 128 -18.47 15.28 15.25
N TYR A 129 -18.69 16.37 15.99
CA TYR A 129 -19.48 17.51 15.51
C TYR A 129 -18.90 18.15 14.24
N ARG A 130 -17.57 18.27 14.14
CA ARG A 130 -16.92 18.80 12.93
C ARG A 130 -17.08 17.86 11.75
N THR A 131 -17.03 16.56 11.99
CA THR A 131 -17.20 15.54 10.95
C THR A 131 -18.63 15.54 10.43
N ASP A 132 -19.63 15.56 11.32
CA ASP A 132 -21.04 15.64 10.95
C ASP A 132 -21.35 16.91 10.17
N ALA A 133 -20.87 18.07 10.65
CA ALA A 133 -21.04 19.34 9.95
C ALA A 133 -20.37 19.33 8.55
N LEU A 134 -19.18 18.74 8.43
CA LEU A 134 -18.49 18.60 7.14
C LEU A 134 -19.28 17.72 6.17
N HIS A 135 -19.80 16.59 6.63
CA HIS A 135 -20.60 15.69 5.79
C HIS A 135 -21.91 16.35 5.35
N LEU A 136 -22.57 17.09 6.23
CA LEU A 136 -23.75 17.87 5.87
C LEU A 136 -23.43 18.93 4.83
N ALA A 137 -22.30 19.65 4.97
CA ALA A 137 -21.87 20.63 3.98
C ALA A 137 -21.54 20.00 2.62
N LEU A 138 -20.96 18.79 2.59
CA LEU A 138 -20.67 18.06 1.35
C LEU A 138 -21.92 17.54 0.63
N ASN A 139 -23.07 17.48 1.29
CA ASN A 139 -24.37 17.16 0.67
C ASN A 139 -25.04 18.37 0.03
N ASP A 140 -24.45 19.57 0.11
CA ASP A 140 -24.98 20.76 -0.55
C ASP A 140 -24.66 20.71 -2.06
N ASP A 141 -25.69 20.79 -2.90
CA ASP A 141 -25.57 20.76 -4.36
C ASP A 141 -24.89 22.03 -4.93
N ALA A 142 -24.72 23.08 -4.13
CA ALA A 142 -24.18 24.37 -4.58
C ALA A 142 -22.64 24.47 -4.60
N ILE A 143 -21.90 23.41 -4.28
CA ILE A 143 -20.43 23.47 -4.23
C ILE A 143 -19.85 23.58 -5.65
N ALA A 144 -19.06 24.62 -5.89
CA ALA A 144 -18.38 24.81 -7.16
C ALA A 144 -17.42 23.64 -7.47
N LEU A 145 -17.34 23.25 -8.75
CA LEU A 145 -16.51 22.11 -9.18
C LEU A 145 -15.03 22.28 -8.81
N ASP A 146 -14.49 23.49 -8.95
CA ASP A 146 -13.09 23.78 -8.60
C ASP A 146 -12.85 23.62 -7.10
N THR A 147 -13.82 23.99 -6.27
CA THR A 147 -13.75 23.76 -4.82
C THR A 147 -13.77 22.28 -4.50
N LEU A 148 -14.68 21.50 -5.12
CA LEU A 148 -14.70 20.04 -4.97
C LEU A 148 -13.39 19.40 -5.42
N LEU A 149 -12.83 19.85 -6.55
CA LEU A 149 -11.55 19.36 -7.06
C LEU A 149 -10.40 19.69 -6.11
N GLY A 150 -10.36 20.90 -5.57
CA GLY A 150 -9.41 21.29 -4.53
C GLY A 150 -9.54 20.41 -3.29
N ILE A 151 -10.77 20.20 -2.78
CA ILE A 151 -11.04 19.31 -1.65
C ILE A 151 -10.56 17.87 -1.93
N ALA A 152 -10.75 17.36 -3.15
CA ALA A 152 -10.26 16.03 -3.53
C ALA A 152 -8.73 15.94 -3.46
N VAL A 153 -8.01 17.00 -3.87
CA VAL A 153 -6.55 17.09 -3.71
C VAL A 153 -6.16 17.10 -2.23
N LEU A 154 -6.88 17.86 -1.39
CA LEU A 154 -6.65 17.91 0.06
C LEU A 154 -6.87 16.53 0.70
N ALA A 155 -7.94 15.83 0.33
CA ALA A 155 -8.26 14.50 0.84
C ALA A 155 -7.12 13.51 0.58
N LEU A 156 -6.51 13.56 -0.61
CA LEU A 156 -5.35 12.73 -0.95
C LEU A 156 -4.08 13.06 -0.16
N ALA A 157 -3.98 14.23 0.48
CA ALA A 157 -2.88 14.57 1.38
C ALA A 157 -3.20 14.26 2.87
N GLY A 158 -4.40 13.73 3.15
CA GLY A 158 -4.85 13.40 4.50
C GLY A 158 -4.00 12.33 5.18
N LYS A 159 -3.80 12.46 6.49
CA LYS A 159 -2.98 11.53 7.30
C LYS A 159 -3.57 10.12 7.39
N ASN A 160 -4.87 9.98 7.13
CA ASN A 160 -5.61 8.72 7.08
C ASN A 160 -5.60 8.07 5.68
N VAL A 161 -4.93 8.68 4.69
CA VAL A 161 -4.88 8.19 3.31
C VAL A 161 -3.45 7.72 2.97
N SER A 162 -3.26 6.41 2.88
CA SER A 162 -2.01 5.81 2.39
C SER A 162 -2.10 5.56 0.88
N VAL A 163 -1.07 5.97 0.14
CA VAL A 163 -0.95 5.75 -1.30
C VAL A 163 0.42 5.15 -1.57
N GLN A 164 0.45 4.02 -2.28
CA GLN A 164 1.66 3.42 -2.81
C GLN A 164 1.98 4.11 -4.14
N SER A 165 2.73 5.21 -4.09
CA SER A 165 3.03 6.03 -5.26
C SER A 165 4.35 5.64 -5.93
N PRO A 166 4.53 5.94 -7.22
CA PRO A 166 5.82 5.86 -7.91
C PRO A 166 6.98 6.62 -7.22
N GLY A 167 6.65 7.63 -6.41
CA GLY A 167 7.60 8.42 -5.62
C GLY A 167 8.06 7.77 -4.31
N GLY A 168 7.47 6.65 -3.92
CA GLY A 168 7.80 5.89 -2.71
C GLY A 168 6.80 6.08 -1.56
N TYR A 169 6.99 5.31 -0.48
CA TYR A 169 6.10 5.34 0.68
C TYR A 169 6.24 6.67 1.44
N ASN A 170 5.12 7.29 1.84
CA ASN A 170 5.08 8.59 2.53
C ASN A 170 5.78 9.73 1.78
N ASP A 171 5.71 9.75 0.45
CA ASP A 171 6.26 10.85 -0.35
C ASP A 171 5.67 12.20 0.10
N PRO A 172 6.49 13.15 0.61
CA PRO A 172 6.03 14.47 1.03
C PRO A 172 5.46 15.30 -0.13
N SER A 173 5.63 14.85 -1.38
CA SER A 173 5.09 15.51 -2.57
C SER A 173 3.59 15.78 -2.47
N ARG A 174 2.78 14.88 -1.90
CA ARG A 174 1.33 15.10 -1.75
C ARG A 174 1.01 16.27 -0.83
N LEU A 175 1.74 16.40 0.27
CA LEU A 175 1.58 17.51 1.19
C LEU A 175 2.06 18.82 0.54
N GLN A 176 3.17 18.78 -0.21
CA GLN A 176 3.66 19.94 -0.95
C GLN A 176 2.67 20.41 -2.01
N ILE A 177 2.06 19.48 -2.76
CA ILE A 177 1.02 19.77 -3.76
C ILE A 177 -0.20 20.40 -3.08
N MET A 178 -0.63 19.88 -1.93
CA MET A 178 -1.73 20.47 -1.16
C MET A 178 -1.38 21.88 -0.66
N THR A 179 -0.17 22.12 -0.17
CA THR A 179 0.24 23.45 0.30
C THR A 179 0.28 24.49 -0.83
N ALA A 180 0.46 24.08 -2.08
CA ALA A 180 0.45 25.01 -3.22
C ALA A 180 -0.94 25.63 -3.48
N ILE A 181 -2.00 25.04 -2.92
CA ILE A 181 -3.38 25.53 -3.06
C ILE A 181 -4.01 25.91 -1.72
N CYS A 182 -3.22 25.94 -0.64
CA CYS A 182 -3.69 26.33 0.69
C CYS A 182 -2.83 27.46 1.25
N GLU A 183 -3.45 28.58 1.60
CA GLU A 183 -2.78 29.70 2.27
C GLU A 183 -3.45 29.96 3.61
N GLY A 184 -2.67 29.99 4.70
CA GLY A 184 -3.21 30.21 6.05
C GLY A 184 -4.26 29.19 6.51
N GLY A 185 -4.31 28.00 5.90
CA GLY A 185 -5.32 26.98 6.17
C GLY A 185 -6.63 27.13 5.40
N VAL A 186 -6.68 28.04 4.42
CA VAL A 186 -7.83 28.27 3.54
C VAL A 186 -7.50 27.78 2.14
N LEU A 187 -8.46 27.08 1.51
CA LEU A 187 -8.34 26.63 0.13
C LEU A 187 -8.38 27.85 -0.81
N SER A 188 -7.44 27.89 -1.76
CA SER A 188 -7.37 28.93 -2.79
C SER A 188 -8.63 28.95 -3.66
N THR A 189 -8.96 30.12 -4.21
CA THR A 189 -10.01 30.30 -5.24
C THR A 189 -9.43 30.39 -6.66
N ASP A 190 -8.10 30.32 -6.80
CA ASP A 190 -7.44 30.28 -8.10
C ASP A 190 -7.62 28.91 -8.77
N THR A 191 -8.61 28.83 -9.67
CA THR A 191 -8.90 27.66 -10.49
C THR A 191 -7.68 27.12 -11.22
N ALA A 192 -6.79 27.98 -11.74
CA ALA A 192 -5.63 27.52 -12.51
C ALA A 192 -4.62 26.79 -11.61
N ALA A 193 -4.38 27.31 -10.41
CA ALA A 193 -3.55 26.66 -9.40
C ALA A 193 -4.17 25.32 -8.95
N ILE A 194 -5.49 25.28 -8.72
CA ILE A 194 -6.20 24.05 -8.34
C ILE A 194 -6.05 22.98 -9.43
N HIS A 195 -6.27 23.33 -10.69
CA HIS A 195 -6.16 22.38 -11.80
C HIS A 195 -4.72 21.88 -11.97
N LEU A 196 -3.72 22.74 -11.77
CA LEU A 196 -2.32 22.34 -11.79
C LEU A 196 -1.99 21.38 -10.63
N ALA A 197 -2.45 21.68 -9.42
CA ALA A 197 -2.26 20.83 -8.26
C ALA A 197 -2.94 19.46 -8.46
N ALA A 198 -4.16 19.44 -8.98
CA ALA A 198 -4.89 18.20 -9.29
C ALA A 198 -4.12 17.32 -10.30
N ARG A 199 -3.63 17.89 -11.40
CA ARG A 199 -2.81 17.14 -12.37
C ARG A 199 -1.52 16.60 -11.75
N THR A 200 -0.89 17.39 -10.87
CA THR A 200 0.34 17.00 -10.19
C THR A 200 0.08 15.88 -9.18
N MET A 201 -1.03 15.97 -8.45
CA MET A 201 -1.49 14.93 -7.53
C MET A 201 -1.80 13.63 -8.27
N LEU A 202 -2.52 13.69 -9.40
CA LEU A 202 -2.82 12.50 -10.21
C LEU A 202 -1.55 11.83 -10.75
N LYS A 203 -0.53 12.59 -11.15
CA LYS A 203 0.79 12.05 -11.54
C LYS A 203 1.52 11.38 -10.38
N ALA A 204 1.33 11.89 -9.17
CA ALA A 204 1.92 11.31 -7.96
C ALA A 204 1.20 10.02 -7.55
N VAL A 205 -0.10 9.86 -7.85
CA VAL A 205 -0.91 8.73 -7.37
C VAL A 205 -1.02 7.61 -8.40
N LEU A 206 -1.25 7.94 -9.69
CA LEU A 206 -1.55 6.94 -10.72
C LEU A 206 -0.28 6.32 -11.32
N SER A 207 -0.26 5.00 -11.43
CA SER A 207 0.86 4.23 -11.98
C SER A 207 0.36 2.98 -12.71
N CYS A 208 0.99 2.67 -13.84
CA CYS A 208 0.81 1.39 -14.57
C CYS A 208 2.06 0.49 -14.44
N ARG A 209 2.92 0.75 -13.45
CA ARG A 209 4.12 -0.09 -13.21
C ARG A 209 3.69 -1.39 -12.54
N THR A 210 4.33 -2.50 -12.88
CA THR A 210 4.02 -3.83 -12.32
C THR A 210 4.65 -4.11 -10.95
N ASN A 211 4.82 -3.07 -10.12
CA ASN A 211 5.41 -3.19 -8.79
C ASN A 211 4.39 -2.79 -7.73
N HIS A 212 4.80 -2.66 -6.47
CA HIS A 212 3.88 -2.26 -5.38
C HIS A 212 3.18 -0.90 -5.59
N THR A 213 3.51 -0.14 -6.62
CA THR A 213 2.84 1.14 -6.93
C THR A 213 1.73 0.99 -7.97
N ASP A 214 1.51 -0.22 -8.50
CA ASP A 214 0.53 -0.48 -9.54
C ASP A 214 -0.88 -0.04 -9.11
N SER A 215 -1.48 0.88 -9.86
CA SER A 215 -2.87 1.29 -9.64
C SER A 215 -3.86 0.37 -10.37
N GLY A 216 -3.35 -0.63 -11.09
CA GLY A 216 -4.14 -1.62 -11.80
C GLY A 216 -5.05 -0.99 -12.85
N ILE A 217 -6.29 -1.49 -12.90
CA ILE A 217 -7.24 -1.10 -13.94
C ILE A 217 -7.62 0.37 -13.90
N VAL A 218 -7.57 1.01 -12.74
CA VAL A 218 -7.93 2.43 -12.59
C VAL A 218 -6.98 3.33 -13.37
N ALA A 219 -5.66 3.05 -13.34
CA ALA A 219 -4.72 3.83 -14.14
C ALA A 219 -4.88 3.58 -15.64
N ARG A 220 -5.32 2.37 -16.05
CA ARG A 220 -5.67 2.10 -17.46
C ARG A 220 -6.88 2.92 -17.90
N VAL A 221 -7.96 2.91 -17.13
CA VAL A 221 -9.16 3.73 -17.39
C VAL A 221 -8.82 5.22 -17.44
N ALA A 222 -8.03 5.71 -16.49
CA ALA A 222 -7.60 7.12 -16.46
C ALA A 222 -6.77 7.48 -17.69
N GLY A 223 -5.84 6.60 -18.11
CA GLY A 223 -5.05 6.84 -19.31
C GLY A 223 -5.88 6.82 -20.59
N ASP A 224 -6.90 5.97 -20.69
CA ASP A 224 -7.83 5.97 -21.82
C ASP A 224 -8.64 7.29 -21.89
N ALA A 225 -9.21 7.71 -20.76
CA ALA A 225 -9.91 8.99 -20.65
C ALA A 225 -9.02 10.21 -20.99
N LEU A 226 -7.70 10.11 -20.75
CA LEU A 226 -6.71 11.13 -21.10
C LEU A 226 -6.11 10.97 -22.51
N CYS A 227 -6.56 9.96 -23.27
CA CYS A 227 -6.00 9.59 -24.57
C CYS A 227 -4.49 9.36 -24.52
N ALA A 228 -4.00 8.70 -23.46
CA ALA A 228 -2.58 8.52 -23.17
C ALA A 228 -1.85 7.63 -24.19
N ASN A 229 -2.59 6.84 -25.00
CA ASN A 229 -2.02 6.07 -26.11
C ASN A 229 -1.19 6.94 -27.08
N LYS A 230 -1.53 8.23 -27.25
CA LYS A 230 -0.76 9.16 -28.09
C LYS A 230 0.69 9.39 -27.62
N HIS A 231 0.98 9.05 -26.37
CA HIS A 231 2.30 9.18 -25.77
C HIS A 231 3.03 7.84 -25.64
N LEU A 232 2.42 6.72 -26.05
CA LEU A 232 3.10 5.42 -26.05
C LEU A 232 4.22 5.42 -27.09
N PRO A 233 5.39 4.83 -26.74
CA PRO A 233 6.49 4.71 -27.69
C PRO A 233 6.14 3.72 -28.81
N HIS A 234 6.92 3.77 -29.87
CA HIS A 234 6.95 2.71 -30.88
C HIS A 234 7.40 1.39 -30.24
N MET A 235 6.68 0.31 -30.52
CA MET A 235 6.89 -1.03 -29.95
C MET A 235 7.29 -2.07 -31.01
N GLY A 236 7.57 -1.65 -32.24
CA GLY A 236 7.99 -2.53 -33.34
C GLY A 236 9.49 -2.81 -33.36
N SER A 237 10.22 -2.48 -32.29
CA SER A 237 11.64 -2.79 -32.18
C SER A 237 11.86 -4.29 -31.99
N GLU A 238 13.03 -4.78 -32.42
CA GLU A 238 13.41 -6.19 -32.21
C GLU A 238 13.38 -6.56 -30.72
N GLU A 239 13.80 -5.64 -29.85
CA GLU A 239 13.79 -5.81 -28.39
C GLU A 239 12.37 -6.06 -27.86
N PHE A 240 11.39 -5.23 -28.21
CA PHE A 240 10.03 -5.39 -27.72
C PHE A 240 9.34 -6.61 -28.35
N VAL A 241 9.49 -6.80 -29.66
CA VAL A 241 8.86 -7.91 -30.40
C VAL A 241 9.39 -9.27 -29.91
N ALA A 242 10.64 -9.33 -29.44
CA ALA A 242 11.21 -10.53 -28.81
C ALA A 242 10.52 -10.93 -27.50
N CYS A 243 9.91 -9.98 -26.78
CA CYS A 243 9.16 -10.21 -25.54
C CYS A 243 7.76 -10.79 -25.79
N LEU A 244 7.25 -10.76 -27.02
CA LEU A 244 5.93 -11.31 -27.32
C LEU A 244 5.95 -12.84 -27.28
N SER A 245 4.92 -13.39 -26.62
CA SER A 245 4.60 -14.81 -26.72
C SER A 245 4.25 -15.18 -28.17
N ARG A 246 4.35 -16.46 -28.52
CA ARG A 246 4.02 -16.92 -29.88
C ARG A 246 2.61 -16.51 -30.30
N GLY A 247 1.62 -16.74 -29.43
CA GLY A 247 0.22 -16.37 -29.72
C GLY A 247 0.03 -14.86 -29.89
N ALA A 248 0.67 -14.05 -29.03
CA ALA A 248 0.61 -12.59 -29.16
C ALA A 248 1.28 -12.10 -30.45
N LEU A 249 2.39 -12.71 -30.84
CA LEU A 249 3.10 -12.39 -32.08
C LEU A 249 2.27 -12.75 -33.31
N GLU A 250 1.59 -13.91 -33.33
CA GLU A 250 0.74 -14.33 -34.44
C GLU A 250 -0.46 -13.40 -34.61
N VAL A 251 -1.09 -12.96 -33.50
CA VAL A 251 -2.17 -11.96 -33.52
C VAL A 251 -1.67 -10.60 -34.02
N ALA A 252 -0.51 -10.15 -33.53
CA ALA A 252 0.11 -8.89 -33.97
C ALA A 252 0.46 -8.92 -35.47
N ALA A 253 1.10 -9.99 -35.94
CA ALA A 253 1.46 -10.18 -37.34
C ALA A 253 0.23 -10.18 -38.24
N LYS A 254 -0.85 -10.86 -37.84
CA LYS A 254 -2.11 -10.83 -38.59
C LYS A 254 -2.72 -9.43 -38.64
N GLY A 255 -2.65 -8.67 -37.55
CA GLY A 255 -3.14 -7.28 -37.50
C GLY A 255 -2.41 -6.34 -38.46
N GLU A 256 -1.10 -6.53 -38.62
CA GLU A 256 -0.25 -5.75 -39.54
C GLU A 256 -0.14 -6.36 -40.95
N ASN A 257 -0.96 -7.37 -41.26
CA ASN A 257 -0.92 -8.10 -42.53
C ASN A 257 0.44 -8.74 -42.87
N VAL A 258 1.17 -9.18 -41.85
CA VAL A 258 2.45 -9.88 -41.98
C VAL A 258 2.23 -11.40 -42.03
N ALA A 259 2.80 -12.05 -43.04
CA ALA A 259 2.73 -13.50 -43.19
C ALA A 259 3.49 -14.21 -42.05
N LEU A 260 2.91 -15.28 -41.51
CA LEU A 260 3.55 -16.10 -40.50
C LEU A 260 4.68 -16.90 -41.13
N GLY A 261 5.90 -16.73 -40.62
CA GLY A 261 7.05 -17.54 -41.01
C GLY A 261 6.98 -18.95 -40.42
N VAL A 262 7.73 -19.87 -41.02
CA VAL A 262 7.89 -21.25 -40.52
C VAL A 262 8.54 -21.25 -39.12
N ARG A 263 9.43 -20.28 -38.86
CA ARG A 263 10.04 -20.06 -37.55
C ARG A 263 9.53 -18.75 -36.96
N VAL A 264 9.36 -18.73 -35.63
CA VAL A 264 8.97 -17.53 -34.87
C VAL A 264 9.91 -16.35 -35.14
N LYS A 265 11.22 -16.61 -35.27
CA LYS A 265 12.23 -15.59 -35.57
C LYS A 265 11.94 -14.86 -36.90
N ASP A 266 11.47 -15.59 -37.91
CA ASP A 266 11.20 -15.03 -39.23
C ASP A 266 9.96 -14.11 -39.17
N THR A 267 8.92 -14.52 -38.43
CA THR A 267 7.74 -13.69 -38.15
C THR A 267 8.11 -12.41 -37.38
N ARG A 268 9.00 -12.51 -36.39
CA ARG A 268 9.49 -11.33 -35.64
C ARG A 268 10.21 -10.35 -36.56
N ALA A 269 11.15 -10.83 -37.38
CA ALA A 269 11.88 -9.99 -38.32
C ALA A 269 10.95 -9.33 -39.36
N ALA A 270 9.95 -10.07 -39.85
CA ALA A 270 8.96 -9.54 -40.78
C ALA A 270 8.08 -8.45 -40.13
N LEU A 271 7.67 -8.64 -38.87
CA LEU A 271 6.88 -7.64 -38.13
C LEU A 271 7.70 -6.36 -37.89
N VAL A 272 8.94 -6.49 -37.39
CA VAL A 272 9.85 -5.35 -37.18
C VAL A 272 10.00 -4.55 -38.47
N LYS A 273 10.26 -5.23 -39.60
CA LYS A 273 10.40 -4.59 -40.92
C LYS A 273 9.12 -3.90 -41.38
N GLN A 274 7.96 -4.51 -41.16
CA GLN A 274 6.67 -3.94 -41.55
C GLN A 274 6.35 -2.66 -40.76
N THR A 275 6.73 -2.64 -39.48
CA THR A 275 6.46 -1.51 -38.59
C THR A 275 7.51 -0.41 -38.66
N ASP A 276 8.63 -0.65 -39.37
CA ASP A 276 9.71 0.31 -39.55
C ASP A 276 9.19 1.59 -40.23
N GLY A 277 9.57 2.75 -39.70
CA GLY A 277 9.08 4.05 -40.18
C GLY A 277 7.66 4.45 -39.76
N SER A 278 6.95 3.64 -38.96
CA SER A 278 5.63 3.98 -38.40
C SER A 278 5.58 3.82 -36.87
N VAL A 279 4.68 4.54 -36.19
CA VAL A 279 4.46 4.33 -34.75
C VAL A 279 3.50 3.15 -34.57
N TRP A 280 4.07 1.95 -34.55
CA TRP A 280 3.32 0.75 -34.20
C TRP A 280 3.24 0.58 -32.68
N GLN A 281 2.02 0.41 -32.17
CA GLN A 281 1.75 0.19 -30.76
C GLN A 281 1.10 -1.17 -30.57
N PHE A 282 1.69 -2.01 -29.72
CA PHE A 282 1.12 -3.32 -29.41
C PHE A 282 -0.23 -3.16 -28.72
N ARG A 283 -1.28 -3.81 -29.26
CA ARG A 283 -2.65 -3.65 -28.76
C ARG A 283 -2.79 -3.96 -27.27
N GLY A 284 -2.08 -4.96 -26.76
CA GLY A 284 -2.12 -5.33 -25.34
C GLY A 284 -1.42 -4.34 -24.40
N ALA A 285 -0.68 -3.37 -24.93
CA ALA A 285 -0.04 -2.31 -24.14
C ALA A 285 -0.85 -1.00 -24.12
N ARG A 286 -1.97 -0.94 -24.86
CA ARG A 286 -2.82 0.26 -24.91
C ARG A 286 -3.66 0.38 -23.64
N PHE A 287 -4.05 1.63 -23.33
CA PHE A 287 -4.85 1.95 -22.15
C PHE A 287 -6.30 1.45 -22.24
N GLU A 288 -6.80 1.24 -23.46
CA GLU A 288 -8.16 0.75 -23.73
C GLU A 288 -8.36 -0.64 -23.09
N LEU A 289 -9.48 -0.81 -22.40
CA LEU A 289 -9.85 -2.07 -21.74
C LEU A 289 -10.97 -2.75 -22.50
N THR A 290 -10.84 -4.05 -22.69
CA THR A 290 -11.97 -4.88 -23.11
C THR A 290 -12.95 -5.08 -21.95
N GLY A 291 -14.21 -5.37 -22.25
CA GLY A 291 -15.21 -5.66 -21.22
C GLY A 291 -14.83 -6.85 -20.32
N GLN A 292 -14.10 -7.82 -20.86
CA GLN A 292 -13.58 -8.96 -20.10
C GLN A 292 -12.46 -8.55 -19.13
N GLU A 293 -11.49 -7.74 -19.58
CA GLU A 293 -10.44 -7.19 -18.70
C GLU A 293 -11.05 -6.31 -17.60
N PHE A 294 -12.08 -5.53 -17.93
CA PHE A 294 -12.80 -4.73 -16.95
C PHE A 294 -13.53 -5.57 -15.91
N ALA A 295 -14.23 -6.62 -16.34
CA ALA A 295 -14.88 -7.55 -15.43
C ALA A 295 -13.88 -8.26 -14.51
N ALA A 296 -12.77 -8.76 -15.06
CA ALA A 296 -11.74 -9.45 -14.31
C ALA A 296 -11.06 -8.52 -13.27
N GLY A 297 -10.62 -7.34 -13.70
CA GLY A 297 -9.94 -6.38 -12.80
C GLY A 297 -10.85 -5.79 -11.72
N THR A 298 -12.17 -5.79 -11.93
CA THR A 298 -13.13 -5.33 -10.91
C THR A 298 -13.63 -6.46 -10.00
N HIS A 299 -13.45 -7.72 -10.38
CA HIS A 299 -13.85 -8.88 -9.59
C HIS A 299 -13.08 -8.97 -8.26
N GLU A 300 -11.80 -8.63 -8.28
CA GLU A 300 -10.93 -8.54 -7.09
C GLU A 300 -11.50 -7.57 -6.03
N TYR A 301 -12.13 -6.47 -6.46
CA TYR A 301 -12.79 -5.51 -5.56
C TYR A 301 -14.19 -5.92 -5.12
N ARG A 302 -14.89 -6.79 -5.88
CA ARG A 302 -16.25 -7.24 -5.56
C ARG A 302 -16.28 -8.29 -4.45
N TYR A 303 -15.25 -9.14 -4.36
CA TYR A 303 -15.16 -10.11 -3.26
C TYR A 303 -14.97 -9.43 -1.89
N ASN A 304 -14.34 -8.27 -1.84
CA ASN A 304 -14.25 -7.46 -0.61
C ASN A 304 -15.55 -6.72 -0.23
N ARG A 305 -16.60 -6.76 -1.06
CA ARG A 305 -17.86 -6.05 -0.82
C ARG A 305 -19.06 -6.99 -0.64
N ALA A 306 -18.95 -8.26 -1.04
CA ALA A 306 -20.03 -9.23 -0.90
C ALA A 306 -20.27 -9.66 0.56
N ASP A 307 -19.28 -9.48 1.44
CA ASP A 307 -19.45 -9.61 2.89
C ASP A 307 -19.73 -8.22 3.48
N GLY A 308 -21.02 -7.92 3.64
CA GLY A 308 -21.52 -6.67 4.22
C GLY A 308 -21.25 -6.53 5.71
N THR A 309 -19.99 -6.44 6.12
CA THR A 309 -19.59 -6.03 7.48
C THR A 309 -18.47 -4.99 7.41
N GLY A 310 -18.85 -3.77 7.03
CA GLY A 310 -18.05 -2.58 7.29
C GLY A 310 -18.17 -2.16 8.75
N VAL A 311 -17.64 -2.96 9.69
CA VAL A 311 -17.13 -2.53 11.01
C VAL A 311 -16.17 -3.64 11.45
N GLY A 312 -14.90 -3.30 11.67
CA GLY A 312 -13.90 -4.25 12.13
C GLY A 312 -14.30 -4.88 13.46
N THR A 313 -14.30 -6.21 13.50
CA THR A 313 -14.16 -6.94 14.75
C THR A 313 -13.05 -7.95 14.54
N LEU A 314 -12.09 -7.88 15.46
CA LEU A 314 -10.96 -8.78 15.61
C LEU A 314 -11.46 -10.22 15.82
N ASP A 315 -10.70 -11.15 15.25
CA ASP A 315 -10.56 -12.59 15.55
C ASP A 315 -11.66 -13.28 16.35
N ASP A 316 -12.18 -14.38 15.81
CA ASP A 316 -12.21 -15.62 16.58
C ASP A 316 -12.00 -16.82 15.65
N ASP A 317 -11.00 -17.58 16.06
CA ASP A 317 -10.47 -18.82 15.52
C ASP A 317 -11.43 -19.97 15.82
N GLU A 318 -11.87 -20.72 14.81
CA GLU A 318 -12.22 -22.13 14.98
C GLU A 318 -11.85 -22.93 13.71
N GLY A 319 -10.59 -23.39 13.71
CA GLY A 319 -10.26 -24.83 13.62
C GLY A 319 -11.11 -25.73 12.72
N GLY A 320 -10.51 -26.18 11.62
CA GLY A 320 -11.05 -27.29 10.83
C GLY A 320 -10.19 -27.68 9.63
N ARG A 321 -8.86 -27.78 9.80
CA ARG A 321 -8.00 -28.46 8.83
C ARG A 321 -7.89 -29.94 9.24
N GLU A 322 -8.59 -30.81 8.52
CA GLU A 322 -8.19 -32.21 8.30
C GLU A 322 -8.04 -32.35 6.78
N LEU A 323 -6.81 -32.36 6.26
CA LEU A 323 -5.91 -33.51 6.14
C LEU A 323 -6.46 -34.59 5.18
N ASP A 324 -5.98 -34.47 3.93
CA ASP A 324 -5.49 -35.54 3.07
C ASP A 324 -5.87 -37.00 3.41
N GLY A 325 -6.79 -37.54 2.61
CA GLY A 325 -7.02 -38.97 2.46
C GLY A 325 -6.90 -39.39 1.00
N GLU A 326 -5.81 -40.06 0.65
CA GLU A 326 -5.67 -40.83 -0.58
C GLU A 326 -6.67 -41.99 -0.59
N THR A 327 -7.40 -42.20 -1.69
CA THR A 327 -7.81 -43.55 -2.12
C THR A 327 -7.99 -43.60 -3.63
N GLU A 328 -7.32 -44.57 -4.25
CA GLU A 328 -7.39 -44.93 -5.66
C GLU A 328 -8.79 -45.42 -6.11
N GLY A 329 -9.05 -45.27 -7.42
CA GLY A 329 -9.82 -46.26 -8.18
C GLY A 329 -10.95 -45.70 -9.05
N GLY A 330 -10.85 -45.91 -10.37
CA GLY A 330 -12.03 -45.98 -11.25
C GLY A 330 -11.95 -45.21 -12.56
N THR A 331 -11.47 -45.88 -13.59
CA THR A 331 -11.62 -45.58 -15.03
C THR A 331 -13.06 -45.25 -15.43
N GLN A 332 -13.24 -44.29 -16.36
CA GLN A 332 -13.89 -44.56 -17.64
C GLN A 332 -13.78 -43.39 -18.64
N ASP A 333 -13.37 -43.77 -19.84
CA ASP A 333 -13.35 -43.02 -21.09
C ASP A 333 -14.73 -42.46 -21.49
N ALA A 334 -14.75 -41.28 -22.12
CA ALA A 334 -15.57 -40.99 -23.30
C ALA A 334 -15.34 -39.57 -23.84
N GLU A 335 -14.42 -39.42 -24.78
CA GLU A 335 -14.72 -38.73 -26.04
C GLU A 335 -15.09 -39.83 -27.08
N PRO A 336 -15.60 -39.58 -28.31
CA PRO A 336 -15.75 -38.30 -29.04
C PRO A 336 -17.07 -38.21 -29.88
N GLY A 337 -17.24 -37.12 -30.63
CA GLY A 337 -18.06 -37.14 -31.86
C GLY A 337 -18.57 -35.75 -32.29
N LYS A 338 -17.82 -35.00 -33.12
CA LYS A 338 -17.74 -35.03 -34.60
C LYS A 338 -18.89 -34.33 -35.35
N ARG A 339 -18.45 -33.37 -36.18
CA ARG A 339 -18.88 -33.07 -37.57
C ARG A 339 -20.29 -32.49 -37.74
N SER A 340 -20.62 -31.68 -38.72
CA SER A 340 -20.04 -31.08 -39.94
C SER A 340 -21.15 -30.12 -40.45
N ASP A 341 -21.11 -29.28 -41.47
CA ASP A 341 -20.29 -29.10 -42.67
C ASP A 341 -20.71 -27.75 -43.29
N GLU A 342 -19.85 -27.19 -44.15
CA GLU A 342 -20.13 -26.61 -45.50
C GLU A 342 -21.45 -25.83 -45.76
N THR A 343 -21.54 -24.74 -46.53
CA THR A 343 -20.84 -24.23 -47.73
C THR A 343 -21.50 -22.86 -48.06
N ALA A 344 -20.76 -21.80 -48.40
CA ALA A 344 -20.26 -21.40 -49.73
C ALA A 344 -21.23 -20.56 -50.59
N SER A 345 -20.61 -19.75 -51.45
CA SER A 345 -21.14 -18.99 -52.59
C SER A 345 -21.92 -17.69 -52.31
N THR A 346 -21.80 -16.58 -53.04
CA THR A 346 -20.87 -15.92 -53.99
C THR A 346 -21.76 -14.93 -54.76
N ASP A 347 -21.13 -13.91 -55.36
CA ASP A 347 -21.64 -13.14 -56.51
C ASP A 347 -22.65 -12.04 -56.14
N GLY A 348 -22.54 -10.79 -56.58
CA GLY A 348 -21.76 -10.19 -57.66
C GLY A 348 -22.56 -8.98 -58.15
N SER A 349 -21.90 -8.06 -58.87
CA SER A 349 -22.46 -6.92 -59.65
C SER A 349 -22.33 -5.51 -59.05
N ASN A 350 -21.32 -4.81 -59.59
CA ASN A 350 -21.13 -3.36 -59.78
C ASN A 350 -22.26 -2.77 -60.71
N PRO A 351 -22.28 -1.49 -61.19
CA PRO A 351 -21.47 -0.27 -60.94
C PRO A 351 -22.26 1.09 -60.99
N GLU A 352 -21.51 2.21 -60.95
CA GLU A 352 -21.76 3.58 -61.53
C GLU A 352 -22.61 4.65 -60.81
N GLU A 353 -21.98 5.78 -60.47
CA GLU A 353 -22.14 7.15 -61.06
C GLU A 353 -21.49 8.21 -60.13
N VAL A 354 -20.32 8.77 -60.44
CA VAL A 354 -20.03 10.06 -61.13
C VAL A 354 -20.82 11.28 -60.57
N LEU A 355 -20.16 12.19 -59.84
CA LEU A 355 -19.83 13.58 -60.27
C LEU A 355 -19.33 14.48 -59.12
N ASP A 356 -18.36 15.31 -59.51
CA ASP A 356 -17.70 16.44 -58.88
C ASP A 356 -18.53 17.35 -57.95
N GLN A 357 -17.85 17.94 -56.95
CA GLN A 357 -17.76 19.41 -56.85
C GLN A 357 -16.66 19.87 -55.87
N ASP A 358 -15.74 20.67 -56.41
CA ASP A 358 -14.89 21.63 -55.70
C ASP A 358 -15.69 22.53 -54.74
N ILE A 359 -15.07 22.97 -53.64
CA ILE A 359 -14.88 24.40 -53.30
C ILE A 359 -13.99 24.50 -52.06
N ALA A 360 -12.97 25.35 -52.19
CA ALA A 360 -12.00 25.76 -51.19
C ALA A 360 -12.61 26.65 -50.08
N ALA A 361 -12.06 26.52 -48.86
CA ALA A 361 -11.54 27.61 -48.01
C ALA A 361 -11.01 27.03 -46.69
#